data_AF-I3Z6R6-F1
#
_entry.id   AF-I3Z6R6-F1
#
_cell.length_a   1.000
_cell.length_b   1.000
_cell.length_c   1.000
_cell.angle_alpha   90.00
_cell.angle_beta   90.00
_cell.angle_gamma   90.00
#
_symmetry.space_group_name_H-M   'P 1'
#
loop_
_entity.id
_entity.type
_entity.pdbx_description
1 polymer ?
#
loop_
_entity_poly.entity_id
_entity_poly.type
_entity_poly.pdbx_seq_one_letter_code
_entity_poly.pdbx_strand_id
1 'polypeptide(L)' 'MKTLSLKLDDLVFEETEELLNKIKMPRNRYFNEAIQYYNNIQQKKFLKKQLILESKLVAKESMAILNEFESLEEDEG' A
#
# COMPACT_ATOMS: atom_id res chain seq x y z
N MET A 1 9.84 20.34 -9.02
CA MET A 1 10.71 19.46 -8.22
C MET A 1 11.12 20.22 -6.97
N LYS A 2 11.21 19.56 -5.81
CA LYS A 2 11.75 20.16 -4.58
C LYS A 2 13.11 19.52 -4.27
N THR A 3 14.07 20.32 -3.80
CA THR A 3 15.39 19.82 -3.38
C THR A 3 15.32 19.34 -1.94
N LEU A 4 15.89 18.16 -1.67
CA LEU A 4 15.97 17.53 -0.35
C LEU A 4 17.45 17.26 -0.02
N SER A 5 17.84 17.49 1.22
CA SER A 5 19.07 16.93 1.77
C SER A 5 18.73 15.65 2.52
N LEU A 6 19.31 14.53 2.11
CA LEU A 6 19.04 13.20 2.69
C LEU A 6 20.37 12.58 3.11
N LYS A 7 20.39 11.99 4.31
CA LYS A 7 21.47 11.09 4.74
C LYS A 7 21.10 9.66 4.36
N LEU A 8 22.04 8.98 3.72
CA LEU A 8 21.96 7.56 3.42
C LEU A 8 23.04 6.84 4.22
N ASP A 9 22.81 5.56 4.50
CA ASP A 9 23.87 4.68 4.99
C ASP A 9 24.92 4.52 3.88
N ASP A 10 26.20 4.48 4.26
CA ASP A 10 27.31 4.46 3.31
C ASP A 10 27.24 3.22 2.40
N LEU A 11 26.88 2.06 2.94
CA LEU A 11 26.75 0.82 2.16
C LEU A 11 25.61 0.94 1.13
N VAL A 12 24.47 1.48 1.56
CA VAL A 12 23.32 1.68 0.68
C VAL A 12 23.65 2.66 -0.44
N PHE A 13 24.41 3.70 -0.13
CA PHE A 13 24.86 4.68 -1.12
C PHE A 13 25.79 4.03 -2.15
N GLU A 14 26.82 3.32 -1.71
CA GLU A 14 27.80 2.66 -2.59
C GLU A 14 27.13 1.64 -3.52
N GLU A 15 26.29 0.75 -2.97
CA GLU A 15 25.55 -0.24 -3.75
C GLU A 15 24.64 0.42 -4.80
N THR A 16 23.97 1.51 -4.42
CA THR A 16 23.11 2.27 -5.32
C THR A 16 23.92 2.88 -6.45
N GLU A 17 25.06 3.51 -6.17
CA GLU A 17 25.90 4.12 -7.20
C GLU A 17 26.47 3.09 -8.17
N GLU A 18 26.91 1.93 -7.69
CA GLU A 18 27.35 0.83 -8.55
C GLU A 18 26.23 0.34 -9.49
N LEU A 19 25.01 0.21 -8.96
CA LEU A 19 23.85 -0.18 -9.74
C LEU A 19 23.54 0.87 -10.82
N LEU A 20 23.49 2.15 -10.45
CA LEU A 20 23.20 3.26 -11.36
C LEU A 20 24.19 3.34 -12.51
N ASN A 21 25.47 3.06 -12.25
CA ASN A 21 26.51 2.98 -13.27
C ASN A 21 26.25 1.85 -14.27
N LYS A 22 25.77 0.70 -13.81
CA LYS A 22 25.43 -0.45 -14.67
C LYS A 22 24.19 -0.20 -15.52
N ILE A 23 23.15 0.38 -14.93
CA ILE A 23 21.86 0.62 -15.62
C ILE A 23 21.78 1.96 -16.36
N LYS A 24 22.83 2.80 -16.26
CA LYS A 24 22.95 4.12 -16.88
C LYS A 24 21.75 5.03 -16.58
N MET A 25 21.33 5.05 -15.32
CA MET A 25 20.18 5.83 -14.86
C MET A 25 20.62 7.02 -14.01
N PRO A 26 20.02 8.21 -14.18
CA PRO A 26 20.29 9.34 -13.29
C PRO A 26 19.85 9.06 -11.85
N ARG A 27 20.73 9.32 -10.89
CA ARG A 27 20.49 9.14 -9.45
C ARG A 27 19.16 9.71 -8.96
N ASN A 28 18.86 10.96 -9.33
CA ASN A 28 17.62 11.60 -8.90
C ASN A 28 16.37 10.90 -9.49
N ARG A 29 16.44 10.39 -10.72
CA ARG A 29 15.34 9.63 -11.31
C ARG A 29 15.11 8.34 -10.55
N TYR A 30 16.19 7.61 -10.26
CA TYR A 30 16.13 6.37 -9.49
C TYR A 30 15.53 6.58 -8.10
N PHE A 31 15.96 7.60 -7.36
CA PHE A 31 15.40 7.88 -6.04
C PHE A 31 13.92 8.27 -6.09
N ASN A 32 13.50 9.06 -7.09
CA ASN A 32 12.08 9.38 -7.24
C ASN A 32 11.25 8.13 -7.54
N GLU A 33 11.71 7.25 -8.43
CA GLU A 33 11.02 5.99 -8.75
C GLU A 33 10.97 5.05 -7.54
N ALA A 34 12.08 4.92 -6.80
CA ALA A 34 12.16 4.10 -5.58
C ALA A 34 11.22 4.61 -4.49
N ILE A 35 11.19 5.92 -4.24
CA ILE A 35 10.29 6.55 -3.26
C ILE A 35 8.83 6.36 -3.69
N GLN A 36 8.52 6.56 -4.97
CA GLN A 36 7.16 6.36 -5.49
C GLN A 36 6.70 4.91 -5.31
N TYR A 37 7.58 3.95 -5.61
CA TYR A 37 7.31 2.54 -5.40
C TYR A 37 7.05 2.22 -3.92
N TYR A 38 7.91 2.71 -3.03
CA TYR A 38 7.75 2.49 -1.58
C TYR A 38 6.47 3.15 -1.04
N ASN A 39 6.12 4.35 -1.48
CA ASN A 39 4.89 5.04 -1.11
C ASN A 39 3.65 4.21 -1.45
N ASN A 40 3.60 3.61 -2.65
CA ASN A 40 2.51 2.74 -3.06
C ASN A 40 2.36 1.53 -2.12
N ILE A 41 3.47 0.93 -1.68
CA ILE A 41 3.45 -0.16 -0.70
C ILE A 41 2.87 0.32 0.63
N GLN A 42 3.29 1.48 1.13
CA GLN A 42 2.80 2.02 2.40
C GLN A 42 1.32 2.37 2.35
N GLN A 43 0.85 2.97 1.25
CA GLN A 43 -0.57 3.27 1.04
C GLN A 43 -1.42 2.00 1.06
N LYS A 44 -0.99 0.93 0.37
CA LYS A 44 -1.67 -0.37 0.41
C LYS A 44 -1.72 -0.96 1.82
N LYS A 45 -0.65 -0.82 2.60
CA LYS A 45 -0.63 -1.27 4.01
C LYS A 45 -1.63 -0.48 4.87
N PHE A 46 -1.73 0.82 4.66
CA PHE A 46 -2.70 1.66 5.38
C PHE A 46 -4.13 1.27 5.00
N LEU A 47 -4.43 1.18 3.71
CA LEU A 47 -5.75 0.77 3.21
C LEU A 47 -6.15 -0.62 3.73
N LYS A 48 -5.23 -1.59 3.74
CA LYS A 48 -5.49 -2.92 4.30
C LYS A 48 -5.89 -2.85 5.78
N LYS A 49 -5.20 -2.04 6.58
CA LYS A 49 -5.52 -1.87 8.01
C LYS A 49 -6.91 -1.24 8.18
N GLN A 50 -7.21 -0.22 7.38
CA GLN A 50 -8.49 0.45 7.40
C GLN A 50 -9.63 -0.50 7.02
N LEU A 51 -9.50 -1.25 5.92
CA LEU A 51 -10.49 -2.23 5.49
C LEU A 51 -10.75 -3.31 6.54
N ILE A 52 -9.72 -3.82 7.22
CA ILE A 52 -9.89 -4.81 8.29
C ILE A 52 -10.68 -4.21 9.46
N LEU A 53 -10.40 -2.96 9.82
CA LEU A 53 -11.10 -2.28 10.90
C LEU A 53 -12.57 -2.03 10.55
N GLU A 54 -12.82 -1.46 9.38
CA GLU A 54 -14.16 -1.13 8.89
C GLU A 54 -14.99 -2.40 8.69
N SER A 55 -14.43 -3.44 8.07
CA SER A 55 -15.10 -4.74 7.90
C SER A 55 -15.51 -5.35 9.23
N LYS A 56 -14.62 -5.35 10.24
CA LYS A 56 -14.96 -5.86 11.57
C LYS A 56 -16.03 -5.04 12.27
N LEU A 57 -16.04 -3.72 12.06
CA LEU A 57 -17.02 -2.82 12.67
C LEU A 57 -18.44 -3.11 12.17
N VAL A 58 -18.59 -3.38 10.87
CA VAL A 58 -19.91 -3.58 10.24
C VAL A 58 -20.33 -5.05 10.14
N ALA A 59 -19.40 -6.00 10.34
CA ALA A 59 -19.62 -7.43 10.09
C ALA A 59 -20.89 -8.00 10.73
N LYS A 60 -21.14 -7.68 12.01
CA LYS A 60 -22.31 -8.21 12.73
C LYS A 60 -23.61 -7.75 12.09
N GLU A 61 -23.72 -6.45 11.79
CA GLU A 61 -24.92 -5.85 11.23
C GLU A 61 -25.15 -6.34 9.80
N SER A 62 -24.09 -6.38 8.99
CA SER A 62 -24.18 -6.89 7.62
C SER A 62 -24.64 -8.35 7.57
N MET A 63 -24.16 -9.20 8.49
CA MET A 63 -24.61 -10.60 8.58
C MET A 63 -26.05 -10.73 9.07
N ALA A 64 -26.49 -9.87 10.01
CA ALA A 64 -27.87 -9.88 10.49
C ALA A 64 -28.86 -9.55 9.35
N ILE A 65 -28.56 -8.51 8.58
CA ILE A 65 -29.36 -8.12 7.41
C ILE A 65 -29.35 -9.21 6.35
N LEU A 66 -28.18 -9.82 6.08
CA LEU A 66 -28.08 -10.92 5.12
C LEU A 66 -29.01 -12.08 5.51
N ASN A 67 -28.99 -12.50 6.77
CA ASN A 67 -29.84 -13.58 7.27
C ASN A 67 -31.33 -13.23 7.16
N GLU A 68 -31.71 -11.97 7.37
CA GLU A 68 -33.09 -11.51 7.19
C GLU A 68 -33.54 -11.68 5.74
N PHE A 69 -32.72 -11.27 4.76
CA PHE A 69 -33.02 -11.48 3.34
C PHE A 69 -33.12 -12.96 2.97
N GLU A 70 -32.19 -13.80 3.45
CA GLU A 70 -32.23 -15.25 3.20
C GLU A 70 -33.51 -15.88 3.76
N SER A 71 -33.94 -15.47 4.96
CA SER A 71 -35.20 -15.99 5.55
C SER A 71 -36.45 -15.59 4.77
N LEU A 72 -36.46 -14.40 4.16
CA LEU A 72 -37.58 -13.96 3.33
C LEU A 72 -37.66 -14.75 2.01
N GLU A 73 -36.52 -15.10 1.42
CA GLU A 73 -36.49 -15.94 0.21
C GLU A 73 -36.93 -17.39 0.50
N GLU A 74 -36.61 -17.93 1.68
CA GLU A 74 -37.06 -19.26 2.11
C GLU A 74 -38.58 -19.32 2.38
N ASP A 75 -39.17 -18.25 2.90
CA ASP A 75 -40.61 -18.16 3.18
C ASP A 75 -41.48 -17.96 1.92
N GLU A 76 -40.90 -17.51 0.80
CA GLU A 76 -41.59 -17.30 -0.48
C GLU A 76 -41.56 -18.51 -1.44
N GLY A 77 -40.87 -19.61 -1.09
CA GLY A 77 -40.73 -20.84 -1.88
C GLY A 77 -41.66 -21.99 -1.48
#